data_AF-A0A411YWD5-F1
#
_entry.id   AF-A0A411YWD5-F1
#
_cell.length_a   1.000
_cell.length_b   1.000
_cell.length_c   1.000
_cell.angle_alpha   90.00
_cell.angle_beta   90.00
_cell.angle_gamma   90.00
#
_symmetry.space_group_name_H-M   'P 1'
#
loop_
_entity.id
_entity.type
_entity.pdbx_description
1 polymer ?
#
loop_
_entity_poly.entity_id
_entity_poly.type
_entity_poly.pdbx_seq_one_letter_code
_entity_poly.pdbx_strand_id
1 'polypeptide(L)'
;SYLHSEQSGILEGLERYCGYAPRGKRTIVYEPYNKVKNVAINPLSIGTHSHEQYHQPHYPFQPFDPDRPIHWVWGYSLSEDRPILVPETFAYYSMGGGEGFVYETSNGCAVGGSLEEAILYGIFEIVERDAFLMTWYGELPIPRIDMKSIDDSELQLMVQRIQHVTGFEIHLFNATTENGIPSIWA
;
A
#
# COMPACT_ATOMS: atom_id res chain seq x y z
N SER A 1 -0.03 0.01 24.68
CA SER A 1 -0.98 0.38 25.77
C SER A 1 -2.37 0.62 25.19
N TYR A 2 -3.43 0.67 26.02
CA TYR A 2 -4.79 1.01 25.56
C TYR A 2 -4.83 2.39 24.88
N LEU A 3 -4.20 3.40 25.51
CA LEU A 3 -4.14 4.77 24.98
C LEU A 3 -3.50 4.84 23.59
N HIS A 4 -2.37 4.16 23.38
CA HIS A 4 -1.73 4.14 22.07
C HIS A 4 -2.61 3.46 21.03
N SER A 5 -3.26 2.35 21.38
CA SER A 5 -4.17 1.65 20.46
C SER A 5 -5.39 2.48 20.08
N GLU A 6 -5.94 3.25 21.02
CA GLU A 6 -7.05 4.16 20.76
C GLU A 6 -6.64 5.29 19.80
N GLN A 7 -5.48 5.90 20.05
CA GLN A 7 -4.93 6.94 19.19
C GLN A 7 -4.64 6.42 17.78
N SER A 8 -4.00 5.25 17.65
CA SER A 8 -3.75 4.62 16.35
C SER A 8 -5.05 4.35 15.60
N GLY A 9 -6.09 3.84 16.27
CA GLY A 9 -7.39 3.57 15.64
C GLY A 9 -8.08 4.84 15.14
N ILE A 10 -8.01 5.95 15.87
CA ILE A 10 -8.54 7.24 15.43
C ILE A 10 -7.77 7.75 14.20
N LEU A 11 -6.45 7.67 14.24
CA LEU A 11 -5.58 8.13 13.15
C LEU A 11 -5.78 7.28 11.88
N GLU A 12 -5.93 5.97 12.01
CA GLU A 12 -6.27 5.09 10.88
C GLU A 12 -7.65 5.44 10.32
N GLY A 13 -8.65 5.70 11.17
CA GLY A 13 -9.97 6.17 10.72
C GLY A 13 -9.89 7.47 9.91
N LEU A 14 -9.00 8.39 10.30
CA LEU A 14 -8.77 9.64 9.58
C LEU A 14 -8.04 9.41 8.24
N GLU A 15 -7.03 8.54 8.21
CA GLU A 15 -6.36 8.10 6.97
C GLU A 15 -7.40 7.55 5.98
N ARG A 16 -8.24 6.62 6.43
CA ARG A 16 -9.30 6.01 5.61
C ARG A 16 -10.30 7.02 5.08
N TYR A 17 -10.72 7.96 5.91
CA TYR A 17 -11.63 9.02 5.50
C TYR A 17 -11.02 9.94 4.43
N CYS A 18 -9.72 10.19 4.50
CA CYS A 18 -8.99 11.03 3.55
C CYS A 18 -8.70 10.32 2.23
N GLY A 19 -8.49 9.00 2.22
CA GLY A 19 -8.22 8.20 1.02
C GLY A 19 -9.46 7.82 0.20
N TYR A 20 -10.67 7.98 0.76
CA TYR A 20 -11.93 7.59 0.10
C TYR A 20 -12.26 8.40 -1.18
N ALA A 21 -11.85 9.66 -1.24
CA ALA A 21 -12.16 10.53 -2.37
C ALA A 21 -11.20 11.73 -2.41
N PRO A 22 -11.04 12.38 -3.57
CA PRO A 22 -10.31 13.63 -3.69
C PRO A 22 -10.92 14.73 -2.82
N ARG A 23 -10.38 14.93 -1.62
CA ARG A 23 -10.79 16.00 -0.69
C ARG A 23 -9.84 17.19 -0.72
N GLY A 24 -8.53 16.92 -0.74
CA GLY A 24 -7.47 17.94 -0.68
C GLY A 24 -6.98 18.44 -2.04
N LYS A 25 -7.15 17.63 -3.10
CA LYS A 25 -6.76 17.97 -4.47
C LYS A 25 -7.95 17.79 -5.37
N ARG A 26 -8.16 18.74 -6.29
CA ARG A 26 -9.24 18.62 -7.29
C ARG A 26 -8.76 17.78 -8.46
N THR A 27 -9.58 16.80 -8.84
CA THR A 27 -9.42 16.03 -10.07
C THR A 27 -9.97 16.82 -11.24
N ILE A 28 -9.10 17.58 -11.90
CA ILE A 28 -9.49 18.49 -13.00
C ILE A 28 -9.04 18.03 -14.37
N VAL A 29 -8.20 16.99 -14.45
CA VAL A 29 -7.67 16.47 -15.71
C VAL A 29 -8.43 15.20 -16.05
N TYR A 30 -9.15 15.22 -17.17
CA TYR A 30 -9.86 14.07 -17.73
C TYR A 30 -9.44 13.91 -19.19
N GLU A 31 -8.43 13.08 -19.42
CA GLU A 31 -7.75 12.95 -20.71
C GLU A 31 -7.26 11.52 -20.92
N PRO A 32 -7.14 11.04 -22.17
CA PRO A 32 -6.43 9.81 -22.48
C PRO A 32 -4.95 9.89 -22.08
N TYR A 33 -4.35 8.78 -21.65
CA TYR A 33 -2.92 8.73 -21.33
C TYR A 33 -2.04 9.23 -22.48
N ASN A 34 -2.39 8.89 -23.72
CA ASN A 34 -1.64 9.34 -24.90
C ASN A 34 -1.55 10.87 -25.05
N LYS A 35 -2.49 11.63 -24.46
CA LYS A 35 -2.48 13.11 -24.43
C LYS A 35 -1.62 13.69 -23.32
N VAL A 36 -1.39 12.96 -22.23
CA VAL A 36 -0.70 13.44 -21.02
C VAL A 36 0.58 12.69 -20.66
N LYS A 37 0.99 11.69 -21.46
CA LYS A 37 2.13 10.79 -21.19
C LYS A 37 3.48 11.47 -20.90
N ASN A 38 3.66 12.73 -21.31
CA ASN A 38 4.88 13.50 -21.04
C ASN A 38 4.97 14.00 -19.59
N VAL A 39 3.84 14.04 -18.88
CA VAL A 39 3.75 14.50 -17.48
C VAL A 39 3.03 13.50 -16.58
N ALA A 40 2.63 12.34 -17.11
CA ALA A 40 1.89 11.31 -16.40
C ALA A 40 2.71 10.03 -16.23
N ILE A 41 2.52 9.33 -15.11
CA ILE A 41 3.04 7.97 -14.95
C ILE A 41 2.27 7.01 -15.86
N ASN A 42 2.99 6.07 -16.49
CA ASN A 42 2.35 5.02 -17.27
C ASN A 42 1.57 4.08 -16.34
N PRO A 43 0.24 3.95 -16.46
CA PRO A 43 -0.54 3.07 -15.59
C PRO A 43 -0.07 1.61 -15.58
N LEU A 44 0.45 1.12 -16.72
CA LEU A 44 0.97 -0.24 -16.83
C LEU A 44 2.29 -0.45 -16.04
N SER A 45 3.02 0.61 -15.71
CA SER A 45 4.26 0.53 -14.92
C SER A 45 4.02 0.40 -13.42
N ILE A 46 2.83 0.77 -12.94
CA ILE A 46 2.44 0.66 -11.53
C ILE A 46 1.96 -0.77 -11.22
N GLY A 47 1.47 -1.48 -12.23
CA GLY A 47 0.91 -2.82 -12.12
C GLY A 47 -0.59 -2.83 -12.43
N THR A 48 -1.01 -3.84 -13.19
CA THR A 48 -2.40 -4.11 -13.54
C THR A 48 -2.71 -5.58 -13.37
N HIS A 49 -3.96 -5.97 -13.51
CA HIS A 49 -4.33 -7.38 -13.48
C HIS A 49 -3.78 -8.12 -14.70
N SER A 50 -3.67 -9.45 -14.59
CA SER A 50 -3.19 -10.28 -15.70
C SER A 50 -4.22 -10.34 -16.82
N HIS A 51 -3.76 -10.67 -18.04
CA HIS A 51 -4.65 -10.86 -19.18
C HIS A 51 -5.73 -11.91 -18.88
N GLU A 52 -5.37 -13.01 -18.23
CA GLU A 52 -6.28 -14.08 -17.85
C GLU A 52 -7.37 -13.61 -16.88
N GLN A 53 -7.03 -12.75 -15.92
CA GLN A 53 -8.00 -12.18 -14.98
C GLN A 53 -9.06 -11.34 -15.70
N TYR A 54 -8.65 -10.47 -16.64
CA TYR A 54 -9.59 -9.64 -17.39
C TYR A 54 -10.59 -10.44 -18.26
N HIS A 55 -10.24 -11.66 -18.66
CA HIS A 55 -11.12 -12.53 -19.45
C HIS A 55 -12.01 -13.45 -18.61
N GLN A 56 -11.93 -13.37 -17.27
CA GLN A 56 -12.81 -14.15 -16.41
C GLN A 56 -14.27 -13.64 -16.53
N PRO A 57 -15.27 -14.56 -16.56
CA PRO A 57 -16.67 -14.16 -16.54
C PRO A 57 -16.96 -13.28 -15.32
N HIS A 58 -17.67 -12.16 -15.53
CA HIS A 58 -18.05 -11.20 -14.49
C HIS A 58 -16.87 -10.48 -13.80
N TYR A 59 -15.69 -10.45 -14.42
CA TYR A 59 -14.58 -9.66 -13.89
C TYR A 59 -14.93 -8.15 -13.90
N PRO A 60 -14.75 -7.41 -12.79
CA PRO A 60 -15.28 -6.05 -12.65
C PRO A 60 -14.42 -4.98 -13.35
N PHE A 61 -13.25 -5.34 -13.87
CA PHE A 61 -12.29 -4.42 -14.48
C PHE A 61 -12.06 -4.74 -15.95
N GLN A 62 -11.69 -3.70 -16.72
CA GLN A 62 -11.29 -3.84 -18.12
C GLN A 62 -9.78 -3.60 -18.26
N PRO A 63 -9.11 -4.17 -19.28
CA PRO A 63 -7.73 -3.81 -19.57
C PRO A 63 -7.57 -2.30 -19.75
N PHE A 64 -6.43 -1.76 -19.31
CA PHE A 64 -6.11 -0.36 -19.50
C PHE A 64 -5.99 -0.03 -21.00
N ASP A 65 -6.73 0.99 -21.44
CA ASP A 65 -6.70 1.52 -22.80
C ASP A 65 -6.10 2.94 -22.78
N PRO A 66 -4.94 3.18 -23.44
CA PRO A 66 -4.27 4.48 -23.43
C PRO A 66 -5.02 5.59 -24.19
N ASP A 67 -6.04 5.23 -25.00
CA ASP A 67 -6.89 6.16 -25.76
C ASP A 67 -8.23 6.44 -25.05
N ARG A 68 -8.57 5.67 -24.02
CA ARG A 68 -9.73 5.93 -23.17
C ARG A 68 -9.43 7.06 -22.18
N PRO A 69 -10.24 8.14 -22.13
CA PRO A 69 -10.07 9.17 -21.12
C PRO A 69 -10.31 8.64 -19.70
N ILE A 70 -9.40 9.00 -18.79
CA ILE A 70 -9.52 8.72 -17.36
C ILE A 70 -9.27 9.98 -16.54
N HIS A 71 -9.66 9.95 -15.28
CA HIS A 71 -9.37 11.00 -14.32
C HIS A 71 -7.92 10.91 -13.82
N TRP A 72 -7.26 12.07 -13.76
CA TRP A 72 -5.90 12.21 -13.24
C TRP A 72 -5.84 13.23 -12.12
N VAL A 73 -4.93 12.97 -11.19
CA VAL A 73 -4.61 13.87 -10.07
C VAL A 73 -3.12 14.17 -10.01
N TRP A 74 -2.79 15.37 -9.56
CA TRP A 74 -1.40 15.79 -9.41
C TRP A 74 -0.77 15.18 -8.17
N GLY A 75 0.21 14.30 -8.38
CA GLY A 75 1.17 13.84 -7.38
C GLY A 75 2.49 14.61 -7.47
N TYR A 76 3.45 14.20 -6.66
CA TYR A 76 4.83 14.69 -6.70
C TYR A 76 5.77 13.49 -6.76
N SER A 77 6.65 13.46 -7.76
CA SER A 77 7.70 12.45 -7.84
C SER A 77 8.91 12.93 -7.06
N LEU A 78 9.26 12.21 -5.99
CA LEU A 78 10.46 12.49 -5.19
C LEU A 78 11.75 12.12 -5.93
N SER A 79 11.71 11.11 -6.81
CA SER A 79 12.88 10.67 -7.57
C SER A 79 13.21 11.60 -8.75
N GLU A 80 12.20 12.21 -9.35
CA GLU A 80 12.36 13.15 -10.47
C GLU A 80 12.26 14.62 -10.05
N ASP A 81 12.00 14.88 -8.76
CA ASP A 81 11.81 16.20 -8.17
C ASP A 81 10.85 17.10 -8.96
N ARG A 82 9.68 16.55 -9.31
CA ARG A 82 8.67 17.29 -10.10
C ARG A 82 7.24 16.82 -9.88
N PRO A 83 6.23 17.67 -10.16
CA PRO A 83 4.85 17.25 -10.27
C PRO A 83 4.66 16.21 -11.39
N ILE A 84 3.79 15.24 -11.13
CA ILE A 84 3.41 14.19 -12.08
C ILE A 84 1.91 13.90 -11.98
N LEU A 85 1.27 13.55 -13.09
CA LEU A 85 -0.09 13.06 -13.09
C LEU A 85 -0.11 11.57 -12.76
N VAL A 86 -0.95 11.20 -11.81
CA VAL A 86 -1.24 9.81 -11.43
C VAL A 86 -2.72 9.53 -11.70
N PRO A 87 -3.09 8.35 -12.21
CA PRO A 87 -4.50 7.99 -12.33
C PRO A 87 -5.21 8.12 -10.98
N GLU A 88 -6.40 8.73 -11.00
CA GLU A 88 -7.19 8.94 -9.78
C GLU A 88 -7.49 7.61 -9.06
N THR A 89 -7.68 6.53 -9.82
CA THR A 89 -7.94 5.17 -9.31
C THR A 89 -6.78 4.55 -8.53
N PHE A 90 -5.56 5.09 -8.65
CA PHE A 90 -4.43 4.69 -7.81
C PHE A 90 -4.25 5.59 -6.59
N ALA A 91 -4.82 6.80 -6.61
CA ALA A 91 -4.65 7.79 -5.56
C ALA A 91 -5.76 7.78 -4.50
N TYR A 92 -6.94 7.25 -4.86
CA TYR A 92 -8.12 7.17 -4.01
C TYR A 92 -8.84 5.84 -4.20
N TYR A 93 -9.57 5.39 -3.18
CA TYR A 93 -10.28 4.10 -3.19
C TYR A 93 -11.78 4.22 -2.94
N SER A 94 -12.55 3.22 -3.37
CA SER A 94 -14.02 3.14 -3.22
C SER A 94 -14.81 4.13 -4.09
N MET A 95 -14.27 4.46 -5.26
CA MET A 95 -14.83 5.48 -6.17
C MET A 95 -16.05 5.01 -6.98
N GLY A 96 -16.55 3.78 -6.76
CA GLY A 96 -17.88 3.32 -7.20
C GLY A 96 -18.12 3.26 -8.72
N GLY A 97 -17.12 3.55 -9.55
CA GLY A 97 -17.23 3.51 -11.01
C GLY A 97 -16.79 2.17 -11.57
N GLY A 98 -17.73 1.36 -12.05
CA GLY A 98 -17.51 0.06 -12.71
C GLY A 98 -16.76 0.12 -14.05
N GLU A 99 -15.86 1.08 -14.20
CA GLU A 99 -15.11 1.42 -15.41
C GLU A 99 -13.59 1.44 -15.16
N GLY A 100 -13.14 1.10 -13.95
CA GLY A 100 -11.72 1.02 -13.60
C GLY A 100 -11.00 -0.09 -14.36
N PHE A 101 -9.67 0.03 -14.43
CA PHE A 101 -8.79 -0.97 -15.02
C PHE A 101 -7.96 -1.73 -13.99
N VAL A 102 -8.03 -1.35 -12.72
CA VAL A 102 -7.27 -1.92 -11.61
C VAL A 102 -8.08 -1.80 -10.32
N TYR A 103 -7.86 -2.73 -9.39
CA TYR A 103 -8.44 -2.69 -8.06
C TYR A 103 -7.64 -1.72 -7.18
N GLU A 104 -8.33 -0.75 -6.59
CA GLU A 104 -7.75 0.17 -5.63
C GLU A 104 -7.43 -0.50 -4.29
N THR A 105 -6.42 -0.02 -3.56
CA THR A 105 -6.16 -0.45 -2.18
C THR A 105 -5.69 0.73 -1.35
N SER A 106 -5.61 0.57 -0.03
CA SER A 106 -4.99 1.57 0.85
C SER A 106 -3.46 1.51 0.85
N ASN A 107 -2.83 0.67 0.03
CA ASN A 107 -1.40 0.41 0.09
C ASN A 107 -0.59 1.70 -0.08
N GLY A 108 0.26 2.00 0.91
CA GLY A 108 1.08 3.21 0.96
C GLY A 108 0.35 4.46 1.47
N CYS A 109 -0.89 4.33 1.94
CA CYS A 109 -1.59 5.41 2.62
C CYS A 109 -1.15 5.51 4.08
N ALA A 110 -0.83 6.72 4.53
CA ALA A 110 -0.39 6.93 5.90
C ALA A 110 -0.78 8.32 6.40
N VAL A 111 -0.73 8.46 7.73
CA VAL A 111 -0.94 9.71 8.45
C VAL A 111 0.26 9.99 9.34
N GLY A 112 0.62 11.27 9.47
CA GLY A 112 1.73 11.72 10.30
C GLY A 112 1.45 13.12 10.86
N GLY A 113 2.26 13.54 11.83
CA GLY A 113 2.28 14.90 12.37
C GLY A 113 2.85 15.92 11.39
N SER A 114 3.52 15.47 10.33
CA SER A 114 3.93 16.29 9.18
C SER A 114 3.74 15.55 7.86
N LEU A 115 3.93 16.25 6.74
CA LEU A 115 3.89 15.65 5.41
C LEU A 115 5.02 14.64 5.22
N GLU A 116 6.22 14.96 5.69
CA GLU A 116 7.41 14.10 5.61
C GLU A 116 7.22 12.81 6.40
N GLU A 117 6.61 12.90 7.59
CA GLU A 117 6.30 11.74 8.41
C GLU A 117 5.25 10.84 7.74
N ALA A 118 4.19 11.42 7.17
CA ALA A 118 3.20 10.65 6.41
C ALA A 118 3.83 9.98 5.17
N ILE A 119 4.71 10.66 4.45
CA ILE A 119 5.45 10.08 3.32
C ILE A 119 6.33 8.92 3.78
N LEU A 120 7.06 9.09 4.88
CA LEU A 120 7.95 8.05 5.41
C LEU A 120 7.17 6.78 5.79
N TYR A 121 6.06 6.93 6.51
CA TYR A 121 5.23 5.78 6.89
C TYR A 121 4.55 5.11 5.69
N GLY A 122 4.15 5.88 4.68
CA GLY A 122 3.64 5.32 3.43
C GLY A 122 4.71 4.48 2.70
N ILE A 123 5.97 4.94 2.70
CA ILE A 123 7.09 4.16 2.13
C ILE A 123 7.33 2.88 2.93
N PHE A 124 7.31 2.94 4.27
CA PHE A 124 7.47 1.75 5.10
C PHE A 124 6.36 0.72 4.86
N GLU A 125 5.11 1.15 4.71
CA GLU A 125 4.01 0.24 4.38
C GLU A 125 4.21 -0.42 3.00
N ILE A 126 4.65 0.33 1.99
CA ILE A 126 4.96 -0.23 0.66
C ILE A 126 6.05 -1.29 0.75
N VAL A 127 7.12 -1.02 1.50
CA VAL A 127 8.24 -1.95 1.71
C VAL A 127 7.79 -3.20 2.46
N GLU A 128 6.95 -3.06 3.48
CA GLU A 128 6.37 -4.20 4.21
C GLU A 128 5.52 -5.07 3.27
N ARG A 129 4.66 -4.45 2.47
CA ARG A 129 3.79 -5.14 1.52
C ARG A 129 4.57 -5.86 0.44
N ASP A 130 5.59 -5.23 -0.12
CA ASP A 130 6.48 -5.82 -1.12
C ASP A 130 7.19 -7.05 -0.55
N ALA A 131 7.82 -6.92 0.62
CA ALA A 131 8.48 -8.03 1.31
C ALA A 131 7.53 -9.21 1.58
N PHE A 132 6.30 -8.92 2.04
CA PHE A 132 5.28 -9.93 2.26
C PHE A 132 4.88 -10.64 0.96
N LEU A 133 4.54 -9.89 -0.09
CA LEU A 133 4.07 -10.46 -1.35
C LEU A 133 5.16 -11.28 -2.06
N MET A 134 6.39 -10.78 -2.07
CA MET A 134 7.55 -11.49 -2.60
C MET A 134 7.80 -12.80 -1.86
N THR A 135 7.76 -12.76 -0.53
CA THR A 135 7.93 -13.97 0.29
C THR A 135 6.80 -14.97 0.05
N TRP A 136 5.55 -14.52 0.07
CA TRP A 136 4.37 -15.38 -0.05
C TRP A 136 4.26 -16.03 -1.43
N TYR A 137 4.31 -15.24 -2.50
CA TYR A 137 4.17 -15.76 -3.87
C TYR A 137 5.43 -16.45 -4.37
N GLY A 138 6.61 -16.06 -3.86
CA GLY A 138 7.88 -16.69 -4.19
C GLY A 138 8.22 -17.92 -3.35
N GLU A 139 7.40 -18.25 -2.34
CA GLU A 139 7.68 -19.29 -1.33
C GLU A 139 9.11 -19.18 -0.77
N LEU A 140 9.55 -17.95 -0.49
CA LEU A 140 10.94 -17.68 -0.15
C LEU A 140 11.28 -18.26 1.24
N PRO A 141 12.42 -18.96 1.38
CA PRO A 141 12.86 -19.50 2.66
C PRO A 141 13.47 -18.39 3.53
N ILE A 142 12.63 -17.54 4.11
CA ILE A 142 13.07 -16.43 4.95
C ILE A 142 13.56 -16.91 6.33
N PRO A 143 14.64 -16.33 6.88
CA PRO A 143 15.21 -16.79 8.13
C PRO A 143 14.32 -16.48 9.33
N ARG A 144 14.08 -17.50 10.15
CA ARG A 144 13.40 -17.36 11.44
C ARG A 144 14.29 -16.61 12.43
N ILE A 145 13.70 -15.65 13.14
CA ILE A 145 14.34 -14.92 14.22
C ILE A 145 14.22 -15.73 15.50
N ASP A 146 15.35 -15.94 16.19
CA ASP A 146 15.33 -16.54 17.52
C ASP A 146 14.79 -15.53 18.52
N MET A 147 13.64 -15.83 19.12
CA MET A 147 13.01 -14.99 20.12
C MET A 147 13.94 -14.70 21.30
N LYS A 148 14.87 -15.61 21.63
CA LYS A 148 15.83 -15.43 22.73
C LYS A 148 16.90 -14.38 22.44
N SER A 149 17.08 -14.01 21.17
CA SER A 149 18.03 -12.98 20.76
C SER A 149 17.50 -11.55 20.87
N ILE A 150 16.21 -11.38 21.17
CA ILE A 150 15.54 -10.09 21.25
C ILE A 150 15.54 -9.58 22.70
N ASP A 151 16.25 -8.49 22.94
CA ASP A 151 16.32 -7.80 24.24
C ASP A 151 15.16 -6.80 24.42
N ASP A 152 13.93 -7.31 24.41
CA ASP A 152 12.71 -6.52 24.64
C ASP A 152 11.76 -7.26 25.60
N SER A 153 11.74 -6.82 26.86
CA SER A 153 10.93 -7.46 27.90
C SER A 153 9.41 -7.32 27.66
N GLU A 154 8.95 -6.23 27.04
CA GLU A 154 7.52 -6.04 26.74
C GLU A 154 7.07 -7.05 25.69
N LEU A 155 7.84 -7.18 24.60
CA LEU A 155 7.57 -8.16 23.56
C LEU A 155 7.56 -9.60 24.08
N GLN A 156 8.54 -9.99 24.91
CA GLN A 156 8.60 -11.33 25.49
C GLN A 156 7.35 -11.63 26.33
N LEU A 157 6.91 -10.67 27.15
CA LEU A 157 5.70 -10.80 27.95
C LEU A 157 4.44 -10.89 27.09
N MET A 158 4.36 -10.13 25.99
CA MET A 158 3.25 -10.21 25.03
C MET A 158 3.16 -11.59 24.38
N VAL A 159 4.29 -12.14 23.90
CA VAL A 159 4.34 -13.48 23.28
C VAL A 159 3.95 -14.55 24.28
N GLN A 160 4.50 -14.51 25.50
CA GLN A 160 4.14 -15.46 26.57
C GLN A 160 2.65 -15.38 26.92
N ARG A 161 2.08 -14.18 26.96
CA ARG A 161 0.65 -13.99 27.24
C ARG A 161 -0.23 -14.58 26.13
N ILE A 162 0.11 -14.35 24.85
CA ILE A 162 -0.64 -14.92 23.73
C ILE A 162 -0.60 -16.44 23.83
N GLN A 163 0.60 -17.03 23.96
CA GLN A 163 0.74 -18.48 24.14
C GLN A 163 -0.08 -19.01 25.32
N HIS A 164 -0.06 -18.33 26.46
CA HIS A 164 -0.76 -18.78 27.66
C HIS A 164 -2.29 -18.70 27.53
N VAL A 165 -2.82 -17.65 26.87
CA VAL A 165 -4.26 -17.40 26.77
C VAL A 165 -4.89 -18.16 25.60
N THR A 166 -4.20 -18.27 24.47
CA THR A 166 -4.76 -18.83 23.22
C THR A 166 -4.19 -20.20 22.87
N GLY A 167 -3.02 -20.57 23.40
CA GLY A 167 -2.28 -21.76 23.00
C GLY A 167 -1.49 -21.61 21.68
N PHE A 168 -1.55 -20.44 21.03
CA PHE A 168 -0.84 -20.21 19.76
C PHE A 168 0.61 -19.81 19.98
N GLU A 169 1.50 -20.47 19.24
CA GLU A 169 2.91 -20.12 19.13
C GLU A 169 3.12 -19.01 18.09
N ILE A 170 3.97 -18.04 18.42
CA ILE A 170 4.36 -16.95 17.52
C ILE A 170 5.72 -17.27 16.92
N HIS A 171 5.86 -17.05 15.62
CA HIS A 171 7.11 -17.26 14.89
C HIS A 171 7.45 -15.99 14.11
N LEU A 172 8.59 -15.38 14.44
CA LEU A 172 9.06 -14.20 13.74
C LEU A 172 10.03 -14.60 12.63
N PHE A 173 9.89 -14.01 11.45
CA PHE A 173 10.78 -14.20 10.32
C PHE A 173 11.22 -12.86 9.76
N ASN A 174 12.48 -12.78 9.33
CA ASN A 174 13.02 -11.60 8.69
C ASN A 174 12.77 -11.67 7.18
N ALA A 175 11.83 -10.87 6.68
CA ALA A 175 11.46 -10.77 5.27
C ALA A 175 12.16 -9.59 4.55
N THR A 176 13.18 -8.98 5.15
CA THR A 176 13.93 -7.87 4.55
C THR A 176 14.43 -8.23 3.14
N THR A 177 14.09 -7.38 2.16
CA THR A 177 14.48 -7.53 0.76
C THR A 177 15.71 -6.66 0.44
N GLU A 178 16.09 -6.55 -0.83
CA GLU A 178 17.31 -5.87 -1.30
C GLU A 178 17.41 -4.38 -0.95
N ASN A 179 16.30 -3.74 -0.60
CA ASN A 179 16.29 -2.36 -0.13
C ASN A 179 16.95 -2.18 1.25
N GLY A 180 17.14 -3.26 2.02
CA GLY A 180 17.81 -3.25 3.32
C GLY A 180 16.99 -2.65 4.47
N ILE A 181 15.71 -2.35 4.25
CA ILE A 181 14.79 -1.84 5.27
C ILE A 181 14.17 -3.03 6.02
N PRO A 182 14.23 -3.08 7.35
CA PRO A 182 13.69 -4.20 8.12
C PRO A 182 12.19 -4.43 7.91
N SER A 183 11.82 -5.62 7.43
CA SER A 183 10.44 -6.11 7.33
C SER A 183 10.31 -7.44 8.08
N ILE A 184 9.41 -7.51 9.06
CA ILE A 184 9.24 -8.69 9.93
C ILE A 184 7.87 -9.33 9.68
N TRP A 185 7.86 -10.64 9.44
CA TRP A 185 6.65 -11.45 9.38
C TRP A 185 6.46 -12.15 10.73
N ALA A 186 5.26 -12.08 11.33
CA ALA A 186 4.89 -12.77 12.57
C ALA A 186 3.75 -13.79 12.40
#